data_AF-A0A813YDQ9-F1
#
_entry.id   AF-A0A813YDQ9-F1
#
_cell.length_a   1.000
_cell.length_b   1.000
_cell.length_c   1.000
_cell.angle_alpha   90.00
_cell.angle_beta   90.00
_cell.angle_gamma   90.00
#
_symmetry.space_group_name_H-M   'P 1'
#
loop_
_entity.id
_entity.type
_entity.pdbx_description
1 polymer ?
#
loop_
_entity_poly.entity_id
_entity_poly.type
_entity_poly.pdbx_seq_one_letter_code
_entity_poly.pdbx_strand_id
1 'polypeptide(L)'
;MEAINTILRFLDHRIAKAEGTKNAKEVLLPVLQLLILMCQSNRTIRKFCRQFILPALGDEVLNLPTEGQKLRNKLTRMMTNPNSELKTLSAKLLFVLCKESVDRLIKYTGYGNAAGLLYDFGLLGPQHNINKEQYSSDSDESDTESYKKIRDQYGIDGVTGRANIKRNDDAMKDWTEERKMVEVDKLLNTLDRAMTHGLIKPMVMDANGNPVPAESVLQLREANLLTHHPNDLRASESSDDEGDGGQINTNKSK
;
A
#
# COMPACT_ATOMS: atom_id res chain seq x y z
N MET A 1 -34.00 -0.74 11.71
CA MET A 1 -32.60 -1.24 11.79
C MET A 1 -32.09 -1.39 13.25
N GLU A 2 -32.96 -1.31 14.27
CA GLU A 2 -32.53 -1.32 15.68
C GLU A 2 -31.86 -2.62 16.12
N ALA A 3 -32.43 -3.79 15.76
CA ALA A 3 -31.83 -5.07 16.09
C ALA A 3 -30.38 -5.20 15.56
N ILE A 4 -30.13 -4.73 14.34
CA ILE A 4 -28.81 -4.77 13.70
C ILE A 4 -27.85 -3.80 14.39
N ASN A 5 -28.32 -2.61 14.75
CA ASN A 5 -27.55 -1.65 15.55
C ASN A 5 -27.14 -2.24 16.91
N THR A 6 -28.05 -2.96 17.59
CA THR A 6 -27.75 -3.66 18.85
C THR A 6 -26.68 -4.74 18.65
N ILE A 7 -26.76 -5.53 17.57
CA ILE A 7 -25.75 -6.54 17.23
C ILE A 7 -24.40 -5.89 16.94
N LEU A 8 -24.36 -4.77 16.20
CA LEU A 8 -23.12 -4.06 15.89
C LEU A 8 -22.46 -3.45 17.15
N ARG A 9 -23.27 -2.88 18.05
CA ARG A 9 -22.78 -2.39 19.35
C ARG A 9 -22.27 -3.53 20.23
N PHE A 10 -22.97 -4.66 20.22
CA PHE A 10 -22.53 -5.87 20.91
C PHE A 10 -21.18 -6.35 20.36
N LEU A 11 -21.02 -6.39 19.04
CA LEU A 11 -19.76 -6.76 18.40
C LEU A 11 -18.62 -5.82 18.83
N ASP A 12 -18.82 -4.50 18.76
CA ASP A 12 -17.78 -3.52 19.14
C ASP A 12 -17.35 -3.66 20.62
N HIS A 13 -18.31 -3.83 21.52
CA HIS A 13 -18.03 -4.05 22.94
C HIS A 13 -17.30 -5.38 23.19
N ARG A 14 -17.67 -6.45 22.46
CA ARG A 14 -17.04 -7.76 22.61
C ARG A 14 -15.64 -7.81 22.04
N ILE A 15 -15.37 -7.14 20.91
CA ILE A 15 -14.01 -7.07 20.36
C ILE A 15 -13.08 -6.32 21.32
N ALA A 16 -13.53 -5.22 21.94
CA ALA A 16 -12.73 -4.50 22.94
C ALA A 16 -12.37 -5.38 24.15
N LYS A 17 -13.24 -6.32 24.54
CA LYS A 17 -13.00 -7.27 25.65
C LYS A 17 -12.23 -8.53 25.22
N ALA A 18 -12.22 -8.82 23.92
CA ALA A 18 -11.58 -9.99 23.34
C ALA A 18 -10.05 -9.89 23.27
N GLU A 19 -9.50 -8.67 23.29
CA GLU A 19 -8.06 -8.41 23.40
C GLU A 19 -7.57 -8.91 24.79
N GLY A 20 -7.28 -10.21 24.90
CA GLY A 20 -6.70 -10.84 26.10
C GLY A 20 -7.47 -12.04 26.69
N THR A 21 -8.60 -12.47 26.11
CA THR A 21 -9.41 -13.58 26.66
C THR A 21 -9.48 -14.79 25.72
N LYS A 22 -9.22 -16.00 26.26
CA LYS A 22 -9.17 -17.27 25.50
C LYS A 22 -10.54 -17.67 24.88
N ASN A 23 -11.65 -17.18 25.44
CA ASN A 23 -13.01 -17.54 25.02
C ASN A 23 -13.61 -16.56 24.00
N ALA A 24 -12.85 -15.56 23.54
CA ALA A 24 -13.34 -14.56 22.59
C ALA A 24 -13.85 -15.17 21.28
N LYS A 25 -13.24 -16.26 20.82
CA LYS A 25 -13.59 -16.94 19.57
C LYS A 25 -15.03 -17.45 19.55
N GLU A 26 -15.49 -18.07 20.64
CA GLU A 26 -16.81 -18.73 20.71
C GLU A 26 -17.95 -17.70 20.63
N VAL A 27 -17.70 -16.49 21.10
CA VAL A 27 -18.68 -15.39 21.07
C VAL A 27 -18.61 -14.61 19.77
N LEU A 28 -17.41 -14.37 19.23
CA LEU A 28 -17.23 -13.53 18.05
C LEU A 28 -17.58 -14.24 16.74
N LEU A 29 -17.24 -15.53 16.60
CA LEU A 29 -17.47 -16.27 15.35
C LEU A 29 -18.95 -16.29 14.93
N PRO A 30 -19.93 -16.62 15.81
CA PRO A 30 -21.34 -16.63 15.42
C PRO A 30 -21.86 -15.24 15.02
N VAL A 31 -21.40 -14.20 15.72
CA VAL A 31 -21.82 -12.82 15.46
C VAL A 31 -21.29 -12.34 14.11
N LEU A 32 -20.00 -12.60 13.81
CA LEU A 32 -19.40 -12.28 12.52
C LEU A 32 -20.10 -13.03 11.39
N GLN A 33 -20.34 -14.34 11.56
CA GLN A 33 -21.02 -15.15 10.56
C GLN A 33 -22.46 -14.67 10.29
N LEU A 34 -23.21 -14.35 11.34
CA LEU A 34 -24.56 -13.79 11.22
C LEU A 34 -24.55 -12.48 10.44
N LEU A 35 -23.63 -11.56 10.76
CA LEU A 35 -23.51 -10.28 10.07
C LEU A 35 -23.14 -10.45 8.59
N ILE A 36 -22.24 -11.39 8.26
CA ILE A 36 -21.88 -11.71 6.88
C ILE A 36 -23.11 -12.15 6.09
N LEU A 37 -23.85 -13.14 6.59
CA LEU A 37 -25.04 -13.68 5.91
C LEU A 37 -26.13 -12.61 5.73
N MET A 38 -26.34 -11.78 6.75
CA MET A 38 -27.29 -10.66 6.71
C MET A 38 -26.89 -9.61 5.67
N CYS A 39 -25.60 -9.27 5.57
CA CYS A 39 -25.09 -8.30 4.59
C CYS A 39 -25.07 -8.85 3.15
N GLN A 40 -24.91 -10.16 2.97
CA GLN A 40 -25.02 -10.79 1.65
C GLN A 40 -26.49 -10.83 1.19
N SER A 41 -27.40 -11.20 2.09
CA SER A 41 -28.81 -11.39 1.77
C SER A 41 -29.58 -10.09 1.50
N ASN A 42 -29.20 -8.96 2.14
CA ASN A 42 -29.96 -7.71 2.04
C ASN A 42 -29.06 -6.49 1.80
N ARG A 43 -29.27 -5.81 0.66
CA ARG A 43 -28.53 -4.58 0.27
C ARG A 43 -28.67 -3.46 1.30
N THR A 44 -29.85 -3.26 1.87
CA THR A 44 -30.12 -2.20 2.86
C THR A 44 -29.35 -2.45 4.14
N ILE A 45 -29.28 -3.71 4.57
CA ILE A 45 -28.48 -4.11 5.73
C ILE A 45 -27.00 -3.84 5.49
N ARG A 46 -26.49 -4.29 4.35
CA ARG A 46 -25.09 -4.05 3.96
C ARG A 46 -24.74 -2.56 3.93
N LYS A 47 -25.61 -1.71 3.37
CA LYS A 47 -25.41 -0.25 3.34
C LYS A 47 -25.34 0.34 4.75
N PHE A 48 -26.24 -0.07 5.65
CA PHE A 48 -26.23 0.40 7.03
C PHE A 48 -24.99 -0.08 7.81
N CYS A 49 -24.64 -1.37 7.70
CA CYS A 49 -23.44 -1.92 8.31
C CYS A 49 -22.18 -1.23 7.77
N ARG A 50 -22.14 -0.91 6.47
CA ARG A 50 -21.04 -0.15 5.85
C ARG A 50 -20.93 1.24 6.46
N GLN A 51 -22.04 1.98 6.63
CA GLN A 51 -22.00 3.31 7.25
C GLN A 51 -21.46 3.27 8.69
N PHE A 52 -21.76 2.21 9.44
CA PHE A 52 -21.30 2.06 10.83
C PHE A 52 -19.84 1.57 10.94
N ILE A 53 -19.47 0.56 10.14
CA ILE A 53 -18.16 -0.09 10.21
C ILE A 53 -17.11 0.63 9.36
N LEU A 54 -17.46 1.02 8.14
CA LEU A 54 -16.60 1.64 7.13
C LEU A 54 -17.15 3.02 6.73
N PRO A 55 -17.18 4.00 7.66
CA PRO A 55 -17.59 5.36 7.32
C PRO A 55 -16.67 5.95 6.24
N ALA A 56 -17.14 6.99 5.56
CA ALA A 56 -16.34 7.72 4.58
C ALA A 56 -15.01 8.16 5.23
N LEU A 57 -13.90 7.86 4.55
CA LEU A 57 -12.56 8.18 5.05
C LEU A 57 -12.37 9.68 4.98
N GLY A 58 -11.71 10.26 5.99
CA GLY A 58 -11.29 11.66 6.02
C GLY A 58 -9.86 11.76 6.55
N ASP A 59 -9.65 12.51 7.62
CA ASP A 59 -8.31 12.76 8.20
C ASP A 59 -7.70 11.52 8.88
N GLU A 60 -8.48 10.47 9.11
CA GLU A 60 -8.02 9.23 9.72
C GLU A 60 -6.97 8.48 8.89
N VAL A 61 -6.86 8.80 7.60
CA VAL A 61 -5.89 8.20 6.68
C VAL A 61 -4.46 8.61 7.01
N LEU A 62 -4.27 9.59 7.89
CA LEU A 62 -2.96 9.96 8.42
C LEU A 62 -2.36 8.86 9.32
N ASN A 63 -3.17 7.99 9.91
CA ASN A 63 -2.73 6.90 10.79
C ASN A 63 -2.87 5.54 10.09
N LEU A 64 -2.25 4.50 10.66
CA LEU A 64 -2.42 3.14 10.11
C LEU A 64 -3.89 2.69 10.23
N PRO A 65 -4.40 1.90 9.26
CA PRO A 65 -5.73 1.31 9.36
C PRO A 65 -5.95 0.44 10.60
N THR A 66 -4.88 -0.11 11.19
CA THR A 66 -4.91 -0.88 12.44
C THR A 66 -4.88 -0.01 13.70
N GLU A 67 -4.51 1.26 13.60
CA GLU A 67 -4.40 2.18 14.73
C GLU A 67 -5.71 2.95 14.92
N GLY A 68 -6.29 2.84 16.12
CA GLY A 68 -7.53 3.53 16.48
C GLY A 68 -8.52 2.65 17.24
N GLN A 69 -9.58 3.29 17.73
CA GLN A 69 -10.63 2.66 18.55
C GLN A 69 -11.95 2.44 17.80
N LYS A 70 -12.02 2.87 16.53
CA LYS A 70 -13.20 2.62 15.70
C LYS A 70 -13.30 1.14 15.36
N LEU A 71 -14.54 0.70 15.08
CA LEU A 71 -14.81 -0.69 14.73
C LEU A 71 -14.03 -1.14 13.48
N ARG A 72 -13.81 -0.24 12.50
CA ARG A 72 -12.89 -0.47 11.38
C ARG A 72 -11.52 -0.93 11.88
N ASN A 73 -10.87 -0.12 12.72
CA ASN A 73 -9.49 -0.37 13.13
C ASN A 73 -9.37 -1.69 13.90
N LYS A 74 -10.33 -1.94 14.79
CA LYS A 74 -10.43 -3.19 15.54
C LYS A 74 -10.58 -4.40 14.61
N LEU A 75 -11.49 -4.35 13.62
CA LEU A 75 -11.66 -5.43 12.64
C LEU A 75 -10.44 -5.61 11.74
N THR A 76 -9.79 -4.54 11.29
CA THR A 76 -8.55 -4.61 10.50
C THR A 76 -7.44 -5.28 11.31
N ARG A 77 -7.31 -4.97 12.61
CA ARG A 77 -6.39 -5.68 13.52
C ARG A 77 -6.76 -7.15 13.70
N MET A 78 -8.05 -7.50 13.65
CA MET A 78 -8.45 -8.91 13.70
C MET A 78 -8.07 -9.70 12.44
N MET A 79 -7.86 -9.05 11.28
CA MET A 79 -7.38 -9.73 10.07
C MET A 79 -5.96 -10.30 10.21
N THR A 80 -5.19 -9.81 11.18
CA THR A 80 -3.83 -10.30 11.48
C THR A 80 -3.77 -11.06 12.81
N ASN A 81 -4.90 -11.52 13.34
CA ASN A 81 -4.96 -12.31 14.56
C ASN A 81 -4.37 -13.73 14.33
N PRO A 82 -3.69 -14.33 15.33
CA PRO A 82 -3.19 -15.71 15.22
C PRO A 82 -4.28 -16.76 14.99
N ASN A 83 -5.53 -16.49 15.36
CA ASN A 83 -6.63 -17.41 15.08
C ASN A 83 -7.10 -17.27 13.62
N SER A 84 -6.87 -18.33 12.83
CA SER A 84 -7.23 -18.40 11.40
C SER A 84 -8.70 -18.15 11.13
N GLU A 85 -9.62 -18.72 11.93
CA GLU A 85 -11.07 -18.56 11.71
C GLU A 85 -11.53 -17.12 11.91
N LEU A 86 -11.05 -16.47 12.98
CA LEU A 86 -11.37 -15.07 13.25
C LEU A 86 -10.78 -14.16 12.17
N LYS A 87 -9.55 -14.42 11.73
CA LYS A 87 -8.93 -13.72 10.60
C LYS A 87 -9.82 -13.82 9.36
N THR A 88 -10.19 -15.03 8.95
CA THR A 88 -10.96 -15.27 7.72
C THR A 88 -12.35 -14.64 7.80
N LEU A 89 -13.08 -14.77 8.91
CA LEU A 89 -14.41 -14.16 9.05
C LEU A 89 -14.37 -12.63 9.12
N SER A 90 -13.41 -12.05 9.84
CA SER A 90 -13.25 -10.58 9.92
C SER A 90 -12.99 -9.99 8.54
N ALA A 91 -12.08 -10.63 7.81
CA ALA A 91 -11.70 -10.26 6.46
C ALA A 91 -12.87 -10.45 5.47
N LYS A 92 -13.61 -11.56 5.56
CA LYS A 92 -14.81 -11.82 4.75
C LYS A 92 -15.92 -10.79 5.00
N LEU A 93 -16.16 -10.40 6.26
CA LEU A 93 -17.12 -9.34 6.59
C LEU A 93 -16.76 -8.02 5.92
N LEU A 94 -15.50 -7.59 6.03
CA LEU A 94 -15.02 -6.37 5.38
C LEU A 94 -15.13 -6.45 3.86
N PHE A 95 -14.80 -7.60 3.27
CA PHE A 95 -14.91 -7.81 1.83
C PHE A 95 -16.35 -7.72 1.32
N VAL A 96 -17.31 -8.33 2.01
CA VAL A 96 -18.75 -8.21 1.70
C VAL A 96 -19.21 -6.76 1.80
N LEU A 97 -18.81 -6.02 2.83
CA LEU A 97 -19.14 -4.59 2.99
C LEU A 97 -18.55 -3.70 1.87
N CYS A 98 -17.42 -4.15 1.30
CA CYS A 98 -16.76 -3.54 0.14
C CYS A 98 -17.34 -3.97 -1.20
N LYS A 99 -18.52 -4.62 -1.25
CA LYS A 99 -19.13 -5.17 -2.47
C LYS A 99 -18.19 -6.16 -3.19
N GLU A 100 -17.39 -6.88 -2.42
CA GLU A 100 -16.43 -7.86 -2.94
C GLU A 100 -15.42 -7.25 -3.94
N SER A 101 -15.14 -5.95 -3.79
CA SER A 101 -14.14 -5.22 -4.56
C SER A 101 -12.83 -5.13 -3.79
N VAL A 102 -11.75 -5.61 -4.41
CA VAL A 102 -10.40 -5.59 -3.82
C VAL A 102 -9.87 -4.17 -3.68
N ASP A 103 -10.05 -3.32 -4.69
CA ASP A 103 -9.62 -1.91 -4.63
C ASP A 103 -10.25 -1.18 -3.44
N ARG A 104 -11.55 -1.39 -3.21
CA ARG A 104 -12.26 -0.82 -2.06
C ARG A 104 -11.73 -1.40 -0.76
N LEU A 105 -11.49 -2.71 -0.68
CA LEU A 105 -10.93 -3.33 0.51
C LEU A 105 -9.55 -2.73 0.85
N ILE A 106 -8.64 -2.69 -0.12
CA ILE A 106 -7.29 -2.14 0.03
C ILE A 106 -7.34 -0.69 0.51
N LYS A 107 -8.25 0.13 -0.03
CA LYS A 107 -8.43 1.52 0.41
C LYS A 107 -8.72 1.65 1.92
N TYR A 108 -9.47 0.72 2.51
CA TYR A 108 -9.87 0.78 3.92
C TYR A 108 -8.91 0.03 4.87
N THR A 109 -8.22 -1.00 4.39
CA THR A 109 -7.39 -1.87 5.23
C THR A 109 -5.90 -1.76 4.96
N GLY A 110 -5.50 -1.28 3.79
CA GLY A 110 -4.14 -1.43 3.26
C GLY A 110 -3.92 -2.83 2.67
N TYR A 111 -3.11 -2.91 1.61
CA TYR A 111 -2.78 -4.18 0.96
C TYR A 111 -2.04 -5.14 1.90
N GLY A 112 -1.15 -4.63 2.77
CA GLY A 112 -0.41 -5.48 3.71
C GLY A 112 -1.31 -6.30 4.64
N ASN A 113 -2.41 -5.71 5.12
CA ASN A 113 -3.39 -6.41 5.95
C ASN A 113 -4.34 -7.29 5.13
N ALA A 114 -4.65 -6.90 3.89
CA ALA A 114 -5.56 -7.63 3.01
C ALA A 114 -4.88 -8.82 2.29
N ALA A 115 -3.57 -8.79 2.09
CA ALA A 115 -2.85 -9.74 1.24
C ALA A 115 -3.12 -11.21 1.61
N GLY A 116 -3.15 -11.52 2.91
CA GLY A 116 -3.45 -12.87 3.38
C GLY A 116 -4.86 -13.33 2.98
N LEU A 117 -5.86 -12.45 3.08
CA LEU A 117 -7.22 -12.75 2.62
C LEU A 117 -7.28 -12.93 1.10
N LEU A 118 -6.63 -12.02 0.36
CA LEU A 118 -6.64 -12.04 -1.09
C LEU A 118 -6.01 -13.32 -1.63
N TYR A 119 -4.95 -13.81 -0.96
CA TYR A 119 -4.36 -15.11 -1.26
C TYR A 119 -5.35 -16.25 -0.99
N ASP A 120 -5.95 -16.29 0.21
CA ASP A 120 -6.89 -17.34 0.60
C ASP A 120 -8.13 -17.41 -0.32
N PHE A 121 -8.54 -16.29 -0.91
CA PHE A 121 -9.63 -16.19 -1.88
C PHE A 121 -9.20 -16.32 -3.34
N GLY A 122 -7.91 -16.54 -3.63
CA GLY A 122 -7.41 -16.67 -5.00
C GLY A 122 -7.51 -15.40 -5.84
N LEU A 123 -7.57 -14.22 -5.19
CA LEU A 123 -7.79 -12.92 -5.83
C LEU A 123 -6.49 -12.20 -6.21
N LEU A 124 -5.32 -12.81 -5.98
CA LEU A 124 -4.01 -12.25 -6.31
C LEU A 124 -3.56 -12.50 -7.75
N GLY A 125 -4.32 -13.29 -8.52
CA GLY A 125 -3.98 -13.64 -9.90
C GLY A 125 -4.54 -12.65 -10.96
N PRO A 126 -4.04 -12.71 -12.21
CA PRO A 126 -4.50 -11.86 -13.33
C PRO A 126 -5.99 -12.00 -13.68
N GLN A 127 -6.68 -13.01 -13.14
CA GLN A 127 -8.08 -13.34 -13.43
C GLN A 127 -9.10 -12.61 -12.53
N HIS A 128 -8.70 -11.55 -11.84
CA HIS A 128 -9.49 -10.91 -10.78
C HIS A 128 -10.86 -10.31 -11.23
N ASN A 129 -11.10 -10.14 -12.54
CA ASN A 129 -12.31 -9.48 -13.05
C ASN A 129 -13.59 -10.34 -13.13
N ILE A 130 -13.57 -11.62 -12.70
CA ILE A 130 -14.67 -12.56 -12.99
C ILE A 130 -15.95 -12.31 -12.17
N ASN A 131 -15.88 -11.69 -10.98
CA ASN A 131 -17.04 -11.57 -10.07
C ASN A 131 -17.68 -10.17 -10.00
N LYS A 132 -17.40 -9.28 -10.96
CA LYS A 132 -17.94 -7.90 -10.96
C LYS A 132 -19.46 -7.85 -11.24
N GLU A 133 -20.07 -8.97 -11.63
CA GLU A 133 -21.45 -9.06 -12.14
C GLU A 133 -22.53 -9.00 -11.05
N GLN A 134 -22.23 -9.39 -9.80
CA GLN A 134 -23.25 -9.45 -8.72
C GLN A 134 -23.58 -8.08 -8.10
N TYR A 135 -22.79 -7.05 -8.36
CA TYR A 135 -22.98 -5.72 -7.78
C TYR A 135 -23.05 -4.65 -8.86
N SER A 136 -24.23 -4.03 -9.01
CA SER A 136 -24.39 -2.84 -9.86
C SER A 136 -23.34 -1.78 -9.53
N SER A 137 -22.75 -1.20 -10.59
CA SER A 137 -21.70 -0.17 -10.58
C SER A 137 -22.18 1.19 -10.05
N ASP A 138 -23.04 1.17 -9.03
CA ASP A 138 -23.53 2.33 -8.33
C ASP A 138 -22.39 2.83 -7.42
N SER A 139 -21.77 3.93 -7.86
CA SER A 139 -20.63 4.61 -7.25
C SER A 139 -21.07 5.30 -5.96
N ASP A 140 -21.10 4.54 -4.86
CA ASP A 140 -21.09 5.13 -3.52
C ASP A 140 -19.74 5.84 -3.34
N GLU A 141 -19.65 7.10 -3.77
CA GLU A 141 -18.50 7.99 -3.62
C GLU A 141 -18.19 8.13 -2.14
N SER A 142 -17.26 7.33 -1.64
CA SER A 142 -16.92 7.28 -0.21
C SER A 142 -15.81 8.26 0.17
N ASP A 143 -15.41 9.11 -0.77
CA ASP A 143 -14.37 10.12 -0.64
C ASP A 143 -14.97 11.39 -0.04
N THR A 144 -14.56 11.74 1.18
CA THR A 144 -14.81 13.09 1.69
C THR A 144 -13.90 14.09 0.97
N GLU A 145 -14.25 15.38 1.02
CA GLU A 145 -13.38 16.44 0.50
C GLU A 145 -12.00 16.43 1.19
N SER A 146 -11.95 16.13 2.50
CA SER A 146 -10.69 16.01 3.23
C SER A 146 -9.83 14.85 2.73
N TYR A 147 -10.44 13.70 2.42
CA TYR A 147 -9.73 12.56 1.84
C TYR A 147 -9.14 12.90 0.46
N LYS A 148 -9.90 13.57 -0.41
CA LYS A 148 -9.41 14.00 -1.73
C LYS A 148 -8.21 14.93 -1.58
N LYS A 149 -8.30 15.93 -0.70
CA LYS A 149 -7.18 16.84 -0.40
C LYS A 149 -5.93 16.10 0.08
N ILE A 150 -6.07 15.17 1.03
CA ILE A 150 -4.93 14.40 1.55
C ILE A 150 -4.33 13.49 0.48
N ARG A 151 -5.17 12.82 -0.31
CA ARG A 151 -4.75 11.96 -1.42
C ARG A 151 -3.97 12.76 -2.46
N ASP A 152 -4.50 13.91 -2.86
CA ASP A 152 -3.91 14.75 -3.90
C ASP A 152 -2.63 15.45 -3.40
N GLN A 153 -2.56 15.79 -2.10
CA GLN A 153 -1.40 16.47 -1.50
C GLN A 153 -0.24 15.52 -1.15
N TYR A 154 -0.52 14.36 -0.54
CA TYR A 154 0.53 13.48 0.00
C TYR A 154 0.64 12.14 -0.74
N GLY A 155 -0.40 11.74 -1.48
CA GLY A 155 -0.53 10.38 -1.96
C GLY A 155 -0.82 9.38 -0.83
N ILE A 156 -1.51 8.29 -1.17
CA ILE A 156 -1.81 7.20 -0.22
C ILE A 156 -0.94 6.01 -0.60
N ASP A 157 -0.23 5.45 0.39
CA ASP A 157 0.49 4.20 0.20
C ASP A 157 -0.50 3.03 0.11
N GLY A 158 -0.50 2.34 -1.02
CA GLY A 158 -1.35 1.17 -1.24
C GLY A 158 -1.01 0.01 -0.30
N VAL A 159 0.23 -0.08 0.19
CA VAL A 159 0.65 -1.16 1.10
C VAL A 159 0.11 -0.93 2.50
N THR A 160 0.40 0.24 3.09
CA THR A 160 0.00 0.54 4.47
C THR A 160 -1.41 1.10 4.58
N GLY A 161 -1.99 1.65 3.51
CA GLY A 161 -3.26 2.38 3.54
C GLY A 161 -3.19 3.75 4.23
N ARG A 162 -1.97 4.25 4.51
CA ARG A 162 -1.71 5.54 5.16
C ARG A 162 -1.32 6.61 4.14
N ALA A 163 -1.62 7.87 4.42
CA ALA A 163 -1.08 9.02 3.70
C ALA A 163 0.44 9.13 3.87
N ASN A 164 1.17 9.38 2.78
CA ASN A 164 2.62 9.52 2.79
C ASN A 164 3.06 10.93 3.20
N ILE A 165 2.70 11.34 4.42
CA ILE A 165 3.11 12.64 5.00
C ILE A 165 4.64 12.77 5.02
N LYS A 166 5.34 11.63 5.13
CA LYS A 166 6.80 11.51 5.14
C LYS A 166 7.33 10.87 3.86
N ARG A 167 6.78 11.18 2.68
CA ARG A 167 7.62 11.12 1.48
C ARG A 167 8.68 12.20 1.71
N ASN A 168 9.78 11.79 2.35
CA ASN A 168 10.99 12.59 2.38
C ASN A 168 11.30 12.87 0.92
N ASP A 169 11.13 14.12 0.52
CA ASP A 169 11.91 14.67 -0.57
C ASP A 169 13.36 14.31 -0.28
N ASP A 170 13.89 13.37 -1.07
CA ASP A 170 15.22 12.76 -0.99
C ASP A 170 15.68 12.37 0.43
N ALA A 171 15.57 11.08 0.77
CA ALA A 171 16.09 10.53 2.03
C ALA A 171 17.59 10.84 2.30
N MET A 172 18.33 11.30 1.27
CA MET A 172 19.72 11.71 1.31
C MET A 172 19.95 13.23 1.26
N LYS A 173 18.90 14.07 1.28
CA LYS A 173 19.00 15.54 1.16
C LYS A 173 19.86 16.16 2.27
N ASP A 174 19.75 15.59 3.48
CA ASP A 174 20.50 16.02 4.66
C ASP A 174 21.79 15.20 4.88
N TRP A 175 22.19 14.35 3.93
CA TRP A 175 23.39 13.53 4.07
C TRP A 175 24.60 14.31 3.55
N THR A 176 25.64 14.41 4.39
CA THR A 176 26.96 14.83 3.93
C THR A 176 27.53 13.82 2.94
N GLU A 177 28.37 14.29 2.02
CA GLU A 177 28.94 13.43 0.98
C GLU A 177 29.78 12.29 1.57
N GLU A 178 30.52 12.56 2.66
CA GLU A 178 31.26 11.55 3.42
C GLU A 178 30.34 10.44 3.96
N ARG A 179 29.15 10.81 4.49
CA ARG A 179 28.17 9.85 4.99
C ARG A 179 27.62 8.98 3.87
N LYS A 180 27.37 9.56 2.69
CA LYS A 180 26.93 8.80 1.51
C LYS A 180 27.99 7.79 1.11
N MET A 181 29.26 8.19 1.02
CA MET A 181 30.36 7.29 0.67
C MET A 181 30.48 6.11 1.63
N VAL A 182 30.43 6.36 2.95
CA VAL A 182 30.48 5.28 3.96
C VAL A 182 29.33 4.28 3.79
N GLU A 183 28.13 4.76 3.44
CA GLU A 183 26.99 3.88 3.22
C GLU A 183 27.10 3.11 1.90
N VAL A 184 27.64 3.72 0.85
CA VAL A 184 27.97 3.05 -0.41
C VAL A 184 28.97 1.92 -0.17
N ASP A 185 30.02 2.15 0.63
CA ASP A 185 30.99 1.11 0.97
C ASP A 185 30.34 -0.04 1.74
N LYS A 186 29.45 0.25 2.70
CA LYS A 186 28.69 -0.81 3.39
C LYS A 186 27.82 -1.59 2.41
N LEU A 187 27.13 -0.91 1.49
CA LEU A 187 26.28 -1.54 0.50
C LEU A 187 27.08 -2.45 -0.43
N LEU A 188 28.22 -1.97 -0.96
CA LEU A 188 29.13 -2.76 -1.78
C LEU A 188 29.62 -4.00 -1.01
N ASN A 189 30.02 -3.84 0.26
CA ASN A 189 30.44 -4.96 1.10
C ASN A 189 29.29 -5.94 1.42
N THR A 190 28.05 -5.49 1.53
CA THR A 190 26.90 -6.39 1.68
C THR A 190 26.57 -7.14 0.39
N LEU A 191 26.66 -6.45 -0.76
CA LEU A 191 26.42 -7.03 -2.07
C LEU A 191 27.47 -8.09 -2.40
N ASP A 192 28.75 -7.77 -2.19
CA ASP A 192 29.86 -8.68 -2.41
C ASP A 192 29.76 -9.93 -1.54
N ARG A 193 29.40 -9.78 -0.25
CA ARG A 193 29.11 -10.92 0.63
C ARG A 193 27.93 -11.75 0.12
N ALA A 194 26.84 -11.12 -0.32
CA ALA A 194 25.68 -11.84 -0.82
C ALA A 194 25.98 -12.59 -2.13
N MET A 195 26.83 -12.04 -3.01
CA MET A 195 27.30 -12.69 -4.23
C MET A 195 28.25 -13.86 -3.92
N THR A 196 29.21 -13.65 -3.02
CA THR A 196 30.20 -14.66 -2.61
C THR A 196 29.53 -15.86 -1.92
N HIS A 197 28.53 -15.61 -1.07
CA HIS A 197 27.74 -16.66 -0.43
C HIS A 197 26.68 -17.28 -1.35
N GLY A 198 26.57 -16.82 -2.61
CA GLY A 198 25.65 -17.36 -3.61
C GLY A 198 24.18 -17.04 -3.38
N LEU A 199 23.87 -16.09 -2.49
CA LEU A 199 22.50 -15.62 -2.22
C LEU A 199 21.95 -14.78 -3.38
N ILE A 200 22.83 -14.02 -4.05
CA ILE A 200 22.50 -13.21 -5.23
C ILE A 200 23.39 -13.67 -6.38
N LYS A 201 22.78 -14.01 -7.52
CA LYS A 201 23.50 -14.32 -8.76
C LYS A 201 23.02 -13.37 -9.85
N PRO A 202 23.92 -12.62 -10.51
CA PRO A 202 23.57 -11.84 -11.68
C PRO A 202 22.99 -12.76 -12.77
N MET A 203 21.98 -12.29 -13.49
CA MET A 203 21.32 -13.04 -14.56
C MET A 203 21.29 -12.22 -15.85
N VAL A 204 21.31 -12.92 -16.98
CA VAL A 204 21.17 -12.38 -18.34
C VAL A 204 19.97 -13.08 -18.99
N MET A 205 19.28 -12.39 -19.90
CA MET A 205 18.20 -13.01 -20.66
C MET A 205 18.78 -13.83 -21.82
N ASP A 206 18.35 -15.07 -21.97
CA ASP A 206 18.68 -15.87 -23.15
C ASP A 206 17.88 -15.38 -24.39
N ALA A 207 18.21 -15.92 -25.57
CA ALA A 207 17.50 -15.60 -26.82
C ALA A 207 15.99 -15.97 -26.79
N ASN A 208 15.56 -16.78 -25.81
CA ASN A 208 14.18 -17.20 -25.62
C ASN A 208 13.44 -16.35 -24.56
N GLY A 209 14.10 -15.35 -23.97
CA GLY A 209 13.55 -14.46 -22.94
C GLY A 209 13.54 -15.02 -21.52
N ASN A 210 14.26 -16.12 -21.25
CA ASN A 210 14.39 -16.70 -19.92
C ASN A 210 15.64 -16.18 -19.20
N PRO A 211 15.56 -15.92 -17.88
CA PRO A 211 16.71 -15.49 -17.10
C PRO A 211 17.66 -16.67 -16.82
N VAL A 212 18.90 -16.57 -17.29
CA VAL A 212 20.00 -17.51 -17.03
C VAL A 212 21.11 -16.84 -16.21
N PRO A 213 21.81 -17.56 -15.31
CA PRO A 213 22.93 -16.99 -14.56
C PRO A 213 24.03 -16.46 -15.49
N ALA A 214 24.55 -15.27 -15.19
CA ALA A 214 25.66 -14.71 -15.94
C ALA A 214 26.94 -15.47 -15.61
N GLU A 215 27.64 -15.96 -16.63
CA GLU A 215 28.89 -16.71 -16.45
C GLU A 215 30.10 -15.77 -16.38
N SER A 216 29.99 -14.56 -16.95
CA SER A 216 31.06 -13.59 -17.01
C SER A 216 30.55 -12.16 -16.87
N VAL A 217 31.37 -11.30 -16.28
CA VAL A 217 31.13 -9.86 -16.14
C VAL A 217 30.97 -9.17 -17.51
N LEU A 218 31.59 -9.71 -18.58
CA LEU A 218 31.39 -9.19 -19.93
C LEU A 218 29.94 -9.34 -20.40
N GLN A 219 29.30 -10.49 -20.14
CA GLN A 219 27.91 -10.74 -20.54
C GLN A 219 26.95 -9.75 -19.85
N LEU A 220 27.22 -9.40 -18.59
CA LEU A 220 26.44 -8.39 -17.86
C LEU A 220 26.60 -7.00 -18.47
N ARG A 221 27.81 -6.62 -18.86
CA ARG A 221 28.09 -5.31 -19.46
C ARG A 221 27.43 -5.19 -20.83
N GLU A 222 27.53 -6.23 -21.65
CA GLU A 222 26.90 -6.30 -22.97
C GLU A 222 25.37 -6.26 -22.86
N ALA A 223 24.79 -7.02 -21.94
CA ALA A 223 23.35 -6.96 -21.66
C ALA A 223 22.89 -5.57 -21.22
N ASN A 224 23.66 -4.88 -20.37
CA ASN A 224 23.33 -3.53 -19.91
C ASN A 224 23.41 -2.47 -21.03
N LEU A 225 24.39 -2.61 -21.93
CA LEU A 225 24.53 -1.75 -23.11
C LEU A 225 23.38 -1.96 -24.11
N LEU A 226 22.82 -3.16 -24.18
CA LEU A 226 21.66 -3.47 -25.02
C LEU A 226 20.34 -2.91 -24.44
N THR A 227 20.26 -2.69 -23.13
CA THR A 227 19.06 -2.18 -22.46
C THR A 227 18.98 -0.65 -22.36
N HIS A 228 20.09 0.07 -22.51
CA HIS A 228 20.09 1.53 -22.47
C HIS A 228 19.86 2.13 -23.87
N HIS A 229 18.66 2.67 -24.09
CA HIS A 229 18.35 3.54 -25.22
C HIS A 229 19.22 4.84 -25.14
N PRO A 230 19.84 5.32 -26.23
CA PRO A 230 20.86 6.39 -26.22
C PRO A 230 20.38 7.81 -25.84
N ASN A 231 19.24 7.99 -25.17
CA ASN A 231 18.68 9.32 -24.88
C ASN A 231 19.02 9.89 -23.49
N ASP A 232 19.63 9.13 -22.59
CA ASP A 232 19.84 9.57 -21.19
C ASP A 232 21.20 10.25 -20.93
N LEU A 233 22.03 10.46 -21.95
CA LEU A 233 23.38 11.07 -21.81
C LEU A 233 23.44 12.56 -22.18
N ARG A 234 22.32 13.23 -22.47
CA ARG A 234 22.32 14.61 -22.99
C ARG A 234 22.09 15.74 -21.97
N ALA A 235 22.02 15.44 -20.67
CA ALA A 235 21.68 16.44 -19.65
C ALA A 235 22.83 16.91 -18.76
N SER A 236 24.09 16.60 -19.07
CA SER A 236 25.23 16.96 -18.21
C SER A 236 26.41 17.63 -18.91
N GLU A 237 26.21 18.28 -20.05
CA GLU A 237 27.23 19.12 -20.69
C GLU A 237 26.60 20.39 -21.29
N SER A 238 26.36 21.40 -20.44
CA SER A 238 26.36 22.81 -20.86
C SER A 238 26.28 23.76 -19.65
N SER A 239 27.42 24.12 -19.08
CA SER A 239 27.61 25.45 -18.48
C SER A 239 29.07 25.64 -18.05
N ASP A 240 29.94 25.84 -19.03
CA ASP A 240 31.21 26.59 -19.01
C ASP A 240 31.41 26.87 -20.52
N ASP A 241 31.61 28.06 -21.09
CA ASP A 241 32.08 29.36 -20.61
C ASP A 241 31.86 30.31 -21.82
N GLU A 242 31.48 31.57 -21.64
CA GLU A 242 31.83 32.68 -22.56
C GLU A 242 31.37 34.02 -21.98
N GLY A 243 32.34 34.83 -21.55
CA GLY A 243 32.17 36.24 -21.30
C GLY A 243 32.48 37.07 -22.55
N ASP A 244 31.82 38.22 -22.68
CA ASP A 244 32.42 39.45 -23.21
C ASP A 244 31.50 40.67 -22.94
N GLY A 245 32.08 41.86 -22.81
CA GLY A 245 31.35 43.11 -23.14
C GLY A 245 31.24 44.20 -22.07
N GLY A 246 32.24 44.41 -21.21
CA GLY A 246 32.28 45.56 -20.29
C GLY A 246 32.91 46.82 -20.89
N GLN A 247 32.28 47.46 -21.89
CA GLN A 247 32.75 48.76 -22.40
C GLN A 247 32.31 49.93 -21.51
N ILE A 248 33.33 50.70 -21.16
CA ILE A 248 33.37 52.07 -20.62
C ILE A 248 32.27 52.96 -21.21
N ASN A 249 31.53 53.68 -20.35
CA ASN A 249 31.16 55.05 -20.69
C ASN A 249 31.01 55.99 -19.49
N THR A 250 31.80 57.05 -19.55
CA THR A 250 31.75 58.27 -18.77
C THR A 250 30.53 59.11 -19.16
N ASN A 251 29.74 59.64 -18.21
CA ASN A 251 29.61 61.10 -18.01
C ASN A 251 28.52 61.53 -17.01
N LYS A 252 28.92 62.53 -16.23
CA LYS A 252 28.17 63.45 -15.36
C LYS A 252 26.87 64.01 -15.97
N SER A 253 25.86 64.26 -15.12
CA SER A 253 25.40 65.62 -14.74
C SER A 253 23.97 65.63 -14.19
N LYS A 254 23.81 65.79 -12.87
CA LYS A 254 23.21 66.96 -12.21
C LYS A 254 23.08 66.72 -10.71
#